data_AF-A0A6P5EL57-F1
#
_entry.id   AF-A0A6P5EL57-F1
#
_cell.length_a   1.000
_cell.length_b   1.000
_cell.length_c   1.000
_cell.angle_alpha   90.00
_cell.angle_beta   90.00
_cell.angle_gamma   90.00
#
_symmetry.space_group_name_H-M   'P 1'
#
loop_
_entity.id
_entity.type
_entity.pdbx_description
1 polymer ?
#
loop_
_entity_poly.entity_id
_entity_poly.type
_entity_poly.pdbx_seq_one_letter_code
_entity_poly.pdbx_strand_id
1 'polypeptide(L)'
;MGILFSWGRGNVTGMVHSIGIHPSRKHICIVGGSFGTVFAWDLRWQQQLILLSGVGLNGTDQRVSESEVWEVQYDSYTQSSGITSAPSTKILPIMVCLEDGILAVLEQGEDPVELLAEPCAINAFDIDPQNPSDVVCALEWKNMAILLRGRDAMAI
;
A
#
# COMPACT_ATOMS: atom_id res chain seq x y z
N MET A 1 -3.74 8.31 -25.48
CA MET A 1 -4.61 9.13 -24.62
C MET A 1 -4.21 8.82 -23.19
N GLY A 2 -3.47 9.72 -22.54
CA GLY A 2 -3.06 9.53 -21.14
C GLY A 2 -4.19 9.97 -20.21
N ILE A 3 -4.45 9.21 -19.15
CA ILE A 3 -5.39 9.58 -18.11
C ILE A 3 -4.59 10.36 -17.06
N LEU A 4 -4.92 11.64 -16.88
CA LEU A 4 -4.34 12.46 -15.82
C LEU A 4 -5.11 12.17 -14.53
N PHE A 5 -4.41 11.69 -13.49
CA PHE A 5 -5.02 11.47 -12.19
C PHE A 5 -5.17 12.80 -11.44
N SER A 6 -6.41 13.12 -11.05
CA SER A 6 -6.70 14.19 -10.09
C SER A 6 -6.74 13.56 -8.69
N TRP A 7 -5.80 13.93 -7.84
CA TRP A 7 -5.67 13.41 -6.48
C TRP A 7 -6.64 14.17 -5.57
N GLY A 8 -7.75 13.56 -5.15
CA GLY A 8 -8.66 14.14 -4.16
C GLY A 8 -9.21 15.55 -4.49
N ARG A 9 -9.83 16.21 -3.50
CA ARG A 9 -10.47 17.53 -3.63
C ARG A 9 -9.40 18.63 -3.82
N GLY A 10 -9.13 19.02 -5.06
CA GLY A 10 -8.37 20.25 -5.35
C GLY A 10 -7.45 20.14 -6.56
N ASN A 11 -6.95 21.29 -6.99
CA ASN A 11 -6.07 21.49 -8.14
C ASN A 11 -4.64 20.94 -7.91
N VAL A 12 -4.48 19.93 -7.04
CA VAL A 12 -3.19 19.38 -6.64
C VAL A 12 -2.89 18.19 -7.54
N THR A 13 -1.97 18.41 -8.47
CA THR A 13 -1.42 17.37 -9.34
C THR A 13 -0.25 16.71 -8.60
N GLY A 14 -0.44 15.47 -8.14
CA GLY A 14 0.61 14.60 -7.64
C GLY A 14 1.19 13.71 -8.75
N MET A 15 2.32 13.07 -8.46
CA MET A 15 2.95 12.10 -9.35
C MET A 15 2.63 10.68 -8.90
N VAL A 16 2.54 9.77 -9.88
CA VAL A 16 2.50 8.34 -9.61
C VAL A 16 3.93 7.83 -9.54
N HIS A 17 4.28 7.17 -8.44
CA HIS A 17 5.60 6.58 -8.25
C HIS A 17 5.60 5.08 -8.48
N SER A 18 4.53 4.39 -8.08
CA SER A 18 4.47 2.93 -8.13
C SER A 18 3.08 2.42 -8.50
N ILE A 19 3.07 1.27 -9.20
CA ILE A 19 1.86 0.58 -9.64
C ILE A 19 2.03 -0.92 -9.41
N GLY A 20 1.08 -1.53 -8.69
CA GLY A 20 1.00 -2.98 -8.52
C GLY A 20 -0.21 -3.57 -9.25
N ILE A 21 -0.04 -4.60 -10.07
CA ILE A 21 -1.16 -5.31 -10.71
C ILE A 21 -1.64 -6.44 -9.81
N HIS A 22 -2.96 -6.55 -9.62
CA HIS A 22 -3.53 -7.59 -8.77
C HIS A 22 -3.11 -8.99 -9.23
N PRO A 23 -2.69 -9.89 -8.31
CA PRO A 23 -2.16 -11.20 -8.68
C PRO A 23 -3.18 -12.06 -9.43
N SER A 24 -4.44 -12.12 -8.97
CA SER A 24 -5.54 -12.84 -9.62
C SER A 24 -6.46 -11.99 -10.52
N ARG A 25 -6.88 -10.80 -10.07
CA ARG A 25 -7.80 -9.90 -10.81
C ARG A 25 -7.05 -8.92 -11.71
N LYS A 26 -6.54 -9.39 -12.86
CA LYS A 26 -5.68 -8.59 -13.78
C LYS A 26 -6.25 -7.26 -14.30
N HIS A 27 -7.54 -7.00 -14.08
CA HIS A 27 -8.18 -5.72 -14.38
C HIS A 27 -8.09 -4.71 -13.23
N ILE A 28 -7.53 -5.08 -12.08
CA ILE A 28 -7.37 -4.19 -10.94
C ILE A 28 -5.87 -3.94 -10.75
N CYS A 29 -5.50 -2.68 -10.59
CA CYS A 29 -4.20 -2.30 -10.09
C CYS A 29 -4.33 -1.40 -8.85
N ILE A 30 -3.23 -1.27 -8.14
CA ILE A 30 -3.03 -0.33 -7.04
C ILE A 30 -1.99 0.69 -7.49
N VAL A 31 -2.14 1.91 -7.03
CA VAL A 31 -1.29 3.03 -7.41
C VAL A 31 -0.95 3.80 -6.16
N GLY A 32 0.35 4.01 -5.94
CA GLY A 32 0.89 4.89 -4.90
C GLY A 32 1.53 6.12 -5.51
N GLY A 33 1.43 7.24 -4.81
CA GLY A 33 2.02 8.49 -5.28
C GLY A 33 2.12 9.54 -4.20
N SER A 34 2.12 10.80 -4.64
CA SER A 34 2.35 11.95 -3.78
C SER A 34 1.34 12.09 -2.64
N PHE A 35 1.75 12.73 -1.55
CA PHE A 35 0.87 13.06 -0.42
C PHE A 35 0.24 11.84 0.29
N GLY A 36 1.00 10.75 0.40
CA GLY A 36 0.57 9.51 1.04
C GLY A 36 -0.61 8.82 0.37
N THR A 37 -0.86 9.12 -0.90
CA THR A 37 -2.06 8.68 -1.57
C THR A 37 -1.90 7.30 -2.19
N VAL A 38 -2.86 6.44 -1.91
CA VAL A 38 -2.94 5.07 -2.42
C VAL A 38 -4.37 4.76 -2.82
N PHE A 39 -4.56 4.29 -4.04
CA PHE A 39 -5.87 3.89 -4.55
C PHE A 39 -5.79 2.59 -5.35
N ALA A 40 -6.90 1.85 -5.37
CA ALA A 40 -7.12 0.79 -6.34
C ALA A 40 -7.94 1.30 -7.53
N TRP A 41 -7.62 0.79 -8.71
CA TRP A 41 -8.21 1.21 -9.98
C TRP A 41 -8.62 0.00 -10.82
N ASP A 42 -9.90 -0.05 -11.24
CA ASP A 42 -10.39 -1.02 -12.22
C ASP A 42 -10.14 -0.49 -13.65
N LEU A 43 -9.23 -1.14 -14.36
CA LEU A 43 -8.82 -0.84 -15.73
C LEU A 43 -9.96 -1.00 -16.74
N ARG A 44 -10.98 -1.82 -16.45
CA ARG A 44 -12.16 -1.97 -17.31
C ARG A 44 -13.09 -0.78 -17.17
N TRP A 45 -13.17 -0.22 -15.97
CA TRP A 45 -14.07 0.87 -15.60
C TRP A 45 -13.25 2.04 -15.06
N GLN A 46 -12.62 2.76 -16.00
CA GLN A 46 -11.69 3.87 -15.73
C GLN A 46 -12.25 5.03 -14.88
N GLN A 47 -13.51 4.97 -14.46
CA GLN A 47 -14.19 6.02 -13.70
C GLN A 47 -14.23 5.80 -12.19
N GLN A 48 -13.99 4.58 -11.67
CA GLN A 48 -14.12 4.33 -10.23
C GLN A 48 -12.76 4.02 -9.58
N LEU A 49 -12.24 5.03 -8.88
CA LEU A 49 -11.10 4.88 -7.98
C LEU A 49 -11.62 4.47 -6.59
N ILE A 50 -11.00 3.45 -6.00
CA ILE A 50 -11.25 3.05 -4.62
C ILE A 50 -10.09 3.61 -3.80
N LEU A 51 -10.34 4.63 -3.00
CA LEU A 51 -9.32 5.19 -2.12
C LEU A 51 -8.99 4.21 -0.99
N LEU A 52 -7.70 3.99 -0.75
CA LEU A 52 -7.20 3.08 0.30
C LEU A 52 -6.38 3.82 1.35
N SER A 53 -5.65 4.87 0.95
CA SER A 53 -5.03 5.82 1.88
C SER A 53 -4.94 7.19 1.21
N GLY A 54 -5.19 8.26 1.95
CA GLY A 54 -5.34 9.60 1.39
C GLY A 54 -6.54 10.36 1.94
N VAL A 55 -6.73 11.58 1.46
CA VAL A 55 -7.93 12.38 1.78
C VAL A 55 -9.10 11.90 0.93
N GLY A 56 -10.09 11.30 1.60
CA GLY A 56 -11.35 10.90 0.99
C GLY A 56 -12.22 12.07 0.54
N LEU A 57 -13.10 11.83 -0.43
CA LEU A 57 -14.10 12.81 -0.88
C LEU A 57 -15.03 13.28 0.25
N ASN A 58 -15.12 12.49 1.34
CA ASN A 58 -15.96 12.74 2.51
C ASN A 58 -15.20 13.38 3.70
N GLY A 59 -13.92 13.74 3.55
CA GLY A 59 -13.15 14.43 4.59
C GLY A 59 -12.64 13.54 5.73
N THR A 60 -12.78 12.22 5.63
CA THR A 60 -12.09 11.26 6.49
C THR A 60 -10.65 11.11 6.02
N ASP A 61 -9.69 11.43 6.88
CA ASP A 61 -8.26 11.25 6.63
C ASP A 61 -7.84 9.84 7.06
N GLN A 62 -7.45 9.01 6.09
CA GLN A 62 -6.95 7.63 6.31
C GLN A 62 -5.51 7.50 5.84
N ARG A 63 -4.72 8.59 5.96
CA ARG A 63 -3.31 8.62 5.57
C ARG A 63 -2.42 7.96 6.62
N VAL A 64 -1.43 7.21 6.13
CA VAL A 64 -0.25 6.83 6.92
C VAL A 64 0.58 8.08 7.22
N SER A 65 0.83 8.88 6.19
CA SER A 65 1.59 10.12 6.25
C SER A 65 1.23 11.02 5.06
N GLU A 66 1.72 12.26 5.05
CA GLU A 66 1.61 13.19 3.92
C GLU A 66 2.85 13.14 2.99
N SER A 67 3.79 12.22 3.25
CA SER A 67 5.02 12.04 2.46
C SER A 67 4.80 11.25 1.16
N GLU A 68 5.79 11.19 0.28
CA GLU A 68 5.66 10.45 -0.98
C GLU A 68 5.62 8.93 -0.75
N VAL A 69 4.71 8.23 -1.43
CA VAL A 69 4.67 6.76 -1.46
C VAL A 69 5.61 6.26 -2.54
N TRP A 70 6.73 5.64 -2.18
CA TRP A 70 7.73 5.18 -3.15
C TRP A 70 7.37 3.87 -3.82
N GLU A 71 6.84 2.91 -3.06
CA GLU A 71 6.49 1.60 -3.59
C GLU A 71 5.17 1.09 -2.98
N VAL A 72 4.40 0.38 -3.80
CA VAL A 72 3.19 -0.34 -3.39
C VAL A 72 3.24 -1.79 -3.89
N GLN A 73 2.93 -2.73 -3.02
CA GLN A 73 2.81 -4.15 -3.39
C GLN A 73 1.61 -4.78 -2.69
N TYR A 74 0.99 -5.77 -3.32
CA TYR A 74 -0.03 -6.57 -2.64
C TYR A 74 0.60 -7.42 -1.55
N ASP A 75 0.05 -7.35 -0.35
CA ASP A 75 0.54 -8.14 0.78
C ASP A 75 -0.10 -9.54 0.75
N SER A 76 0.74 -10.56 0.58
CA SER A 76 0.35 -11.97 0.58
C SER A 76 0.42 -12.64 1.95
N TYR A 77 0.83 -11.92 3.01
CA TYR A 77 0.98 -12.49 4.35
C TYR A 77 -0.32 -13.02 4.94
N THR A 78 -1.40 -12.25 4.82
CA THR A 78 -2.72 -12.64 5.36
C THR A 78 -3.42 -13.72 4.55
N GLN A 79 -3.00 -13.99 3.29
CA GLN A 79 -3.55 -15.10 2.50
C GLN A 79 -3.23 -16.49 3.11
N SER A 80 -2.19 -16.59 3.94
CA SER A 80 -1.77 -17.85 4.60
C SER A 80 -2.59 -18.17 5.86
N SER A 81 -3.06 -17.14 6.58
CA SER A 81 -3.57 -17.31 7.96
C SER A 81 -5.09 -17.40 8.08
N GLY A 82 -5.85 -17.21 7.00
CA GLY A 82 -7.29 -17.32 7.03
C GLY A 82 -7.92 -17.43 5.65
N ILE A 83 -8.41 -18.62 5.33
CA ILE A 83 -9.56 -18.78 4.43
C ILE A 83 -10.78 -18.24 5.19
N THR A 84 -10.77 -16.96 5.53
CA THR A 84 -12.00 -16.26 5.91
C THR A 84 -12.55 -15.71 4.62
N SER A 85 -13.82 -16.01 4.39
CA SER A 85 -14.60 -15.63 3.22
C SER A 85 -14.71 -14.10 3.11
N ALA A 86 -13.63 -13.42 2.75
CA ALA A 86 -13.68 -12.03 2.36
C ALA A 86 -14.59 -11.96 1.11
N PRO A 87 -15.51 -10.97 1.04
CA PRO A 87 -16.33 -10.80 -0.14
C PRO A 87 -15.40 -10.64 -1.34
N SER A 88 -15.73 -11.30 -2.46
CA SER A 88 -15.00 -11.26 -3.75
C SER A 88 -14.65 -9.84 -4.24
N THR A 89 -15.30 -8.83 -3.65
CA THR A 89 -15.14 -7.41 -3.95
C THR A 89 -14.05 -6.68 -3.15
N LYS A 90 -13.61 -7.13 -1.95
CA LYS A 90 -12.59 -6.41 -1.16
C LYS A 90 -11.24 -6.42 -1.89
N ILE A 91 -10.51 -5.30 -1.85
CA ILE A 91 -9.13 -5.25 -2.34
C ILE A 91 -8.23 -6.02 -1.37
N LEU A 92 -7.30 -6.82 -1.88
CA LEU A 92 -6.30 -7.50 -1.04
C LEU A 92 -5.49 -6.45 -0.26
N PRO A 93 -5.03 -6.77 0.96
CA PRO A 93 -4.16 -5.87 1.71
C PRO A 93 -2.95 -5.45 0.88
N ILE A 94 -2.47 -4.24 1.12
CA ILE A 94 -1.37 -3.62 0.37
C ILE A 94 -0.31 -3.20 1.34
N MET A 95 0.94 -3.53 1.04
CA MET A 95 2.09 -2.96 1.72
C MET A 95 2.61 -1.75 0.95
N VAL A 96 3.01 -0.72 1.68
CA VAL A 96 3.54 0.52 1.12
C VAL A 96 4.77 0.97 1.87
N CYS A 97 5.72 1.59 1.15
CA CYS A 97 6.85 2.27 1.76
C CYS A 97 6.86 3.77 1.40
N LEU A 98 7.28 4.60 2.35
CA LEU A 98 7.17 6.05 2.27
C LEU A 98 8.53 6.75 2.42
N GLU A 99 8.58 7.99 1.94
CA GLU A 99 9.75 8.87 2.01
C GLU A 99 10.19 9.20 3.44
N ASP A 100 9.28 9.21 4.40
CA ASP A 100 9.61 9.44 5.81
C ASP A 100 10.13 8.21 6.55
N GLY A 101 10.34 7.10 5.85
CA GLY A 101 10.89 5.88 6.41
C GLY A 101 9.86 4.92 6.99
N ILE A 102 8.57 5.13 6.69
CA ILE A 102 7.50 4.24 7.15
C ILE A 102 7.28 3.09 6.16
N LEU A 103 7.15 1.88 6.68
CA LEU A 103 6.55 0.72 6.01
C LEU A 103 5.21 0.41 6.67
N ALA A 104 4.13 0.35 5.90
CA ALA A 104 2.79 0.14 6.44
C ALA A 104 1.96 -0.83 5.60
N VAL A 105 0.93 -1.43 6.22
CA VAL A 105 -0.11 -2.21 5.56
C VAL A 105 -1.41 -1.42 5.54
N LEU A 106 -2.05 -1.40 4.37
CA LEU A 106 -3.32 -0.76 4.10
C LEU A 106 -4.37 -1.82 3.79
N GLU A 107 -5.48 -1.78 4.52
CA GLU A 107 -6.66 -2.57 4.23
C GLU A 107 -7.86 -1.67 3.94
N GLN A 108 -8.66 -2.07 2.95
CA GLN A 108 -9.85 -1.30 2.59
C GLN A 108 -10.83 -1.21 3.76
N GLY A 109 -11.05 0.01 4.26
CA GLY A 109 -12.01 0.30 5.32
C GLY A 109 -11.47 0.14 6.74
N GLU A 110 -10.19 -0.21 6.90
CA GLU A 110 -9.51 -0.28 8.19
C GLU A 110 -8.48 0.85 8.31
N ASP A 111 -8.01 1.12 9.54
CA ASP A 111 -6.93 2.07 9.76
C ASP A 111 -5.58 1.49 9.29
N PRO A 112 -4.67 2.32 8.72
CA PRO A 112 -3.34 1.87 8.34
C PRO A 112 -2.54 1.29 9.51
N VAL A 113 -1.83 0.20 9.26
CA VAL A 113 -0.98 -0.46 10.27
C VAL A 113 0.49 -0.21 9.93
N GLU A 114 1.15 0.60 10.76
CA GLU A 114 2.60 0.80 10.68
C GLU A 114 3.34 -0.48 11.13
N LEU A 115 4.26 -0.95 10.30
CA LEU A 115 5.06 -2.15 10.55
C LEU A 115 6.51 -1.83 10.94
N LEU A 116 7.09 -0.81 10.33
CA LEU A 116 8.47 -0.38 10.54
C LEU A 116 8.54 1.14 10.36
N ALA A 117 9.34 1.80 11.18
CA ALA A 117 9.71 3.20 11.04
C ALA A 117 11.23 3.34 11.13
N GLU A 118 11.84 3.79 10.04
CA GLU A 118 13.27 4.07 9.92
C GLU A 118 13.51 5.59 9.94
N PRO A 119 14.69 6.06 10.36
CA PRO A 119 15.00 7.50 10.41
C PRO A 119 15.24 8.13 9.03
N CYS A 120 15.14 7.35 7.95
CA CYS A 120 15.37 7.77 6.57
C CYS A 120 14.39 7.05 5.63
N ALA A 121 14.24 7.58 4.41
CA ALA A 121 13.33 7.03 3.41
C ALA A 121 13.54 5.53 3.16
N ILE A 122 12.42 4.81 3.09
CA ILE A 122 12.37 3.47 2.50
C ILE A 122 12.00 3.65 1.03
N ASN A 123 12.96 3.43 0.14
CA ASN A 123 12.83 3.71 -1.29
C ASN A 123 12.23 2.54 -2.07
N ALA A 124 12.38 1.32 -1.55
CA ALA A 124 11.84 0.12 -2.14
C ALA A 124 11.73 -0.98 -1.08
N PHE A 125 10.92 -2.00 -1.35
CA PHE A 125 10.89 -3.21 -0.54
C PHE A 125 10.52 -4.42 -1.40
N ASP A 126 10.75 -5.62 -0.88
CA ASP A 126 10.24 -6.85 -1.47
C ASP A 126 9.75 -7.82 -0.39
N ILE A 127 8.69 -8.55 -0.70
CA ILE A 127 8.09 -9.55 0.20
C ILE A 127 8.54 -10.92 -0.29
N ASP A 128 9.14 -11.73 0.58
CA ASP A 128 9.56 -13.07 0.18
C ASP A 128 8.34 -13.91 -0.27
N PRO A 129 8.30 -14.38 -1.53
CA PRO A 129 7.17 -15.14 -2.05
C PRO A 129 7.03 -16.53 -1.41
N GLN A 130 8.09 -17.09 -0.84
CA GLN A 130 8.11 -18.38 -0.15
C GLN A 130 7.77 -18.23 1.34
N ASN A 131 8.20 -17.12 1.96
CA ASN A 131 7.86 -16.78 3.34
C ASN A 131 7.41 -15.32 3.45
N PRO A 132 6.12 -15.02 3.19
CA PRO A 132 5.61 -13.64 3.20
C PRO A 132 5.79 -12.89 4.53
N SER A 133 6.15 -13.58 5.61
CA SER A 133 6.52 -12.96 6.88
C SER A 133 7.78 -12.10 6.74
N ASP A 134 8.67 -12.45 5.82
CA ASP A 134 9.96 -11.82 5.65
C ASP A 134 9.85 -10.73 4.59
N VAL A 135 10.17 -9.49 4.99
CA VAL A 135 10.16 -8.31 4.14
C VAL A 135 11.52 -7.66 4.17
N VAL A 136 12.07 -7.35 3.01
CA VAL A 136 13.37 -6.69 2.87
C VAL A 136 13.15 -5.28 2.33
N CYS A 137 13.71 -4.29 3.00
CA CYS A 137 13.55 -2.88 2.66
C CYS A 137 14.89 -2.26 2.23
N ALA A 138 14.87 -1.44 1.18
CA ALA A 138 16.00 -0.64 0.73
C ALA A 138 15.89 0.79 1.25
N LEU A 139 16.90 1.22 2.03
CA LEU A 139 16.95 2.54 2.64
C LEU A 139 17.82 3.50 1.81
N GLU A 140 17.56 4.81 1.92
CA GLU A 140 18.23 5.88 1.14
C GLU A 140 19.78 5.85 1.17
N TRP A 141 20.39 5.44 2.28
CA TRP A 141 21.83 5.58 2.52
C TRP A 141 22.66 4.29 2.29
N LYS A 142 22.30 3.48 1.28
CA LYS A 142 22.91 2.15 1.00
C LYS A 142 22.83 1.19 2.19
N ASN A 143 21.69 1.20 2.87
CA ASN A 143 21.42 0.32 3.99
C ASN A 143 20.19 -0.55 3.68
N MET A 144 20.08 -1.72 4.30
CA MET A 144 18.94 -2.63 4.15
C MET A 144 18.36 -2.93 5.53
N ALA A 145 17.03 -2.96 5.62
CA ALA A 145 16.33 -3.47 6.79
C ALA A 145 15.63 -4.78 6.44
N ILE A 146 15.55 -5.70 7.41
CA ILE A 146 14.77 -6.93 7.30
C ILE A 146 13.73 -6.90 8.40
N LEU A 147 12.46 -6.93 8.01
CA LEU A 147 11.33 -7.06 8.90
C LEU A 147 10.86 -8.51 8.89
N LEU A 148 10.80 -9.12 10.07
CA LEU A 148 10.18 -10.43 10.28
C LEU A 148 8.81 -10.22 10.94
N ARG A 149 7.74 -10.44 10.17
CA ARG A 149 6.38 -10.30 10.66
C ARG A 149 6.03 -11.51 11.52
N GLY A 150 5.74 -11.25 12.79
CA GLY A 150 5.50 -12.27 13.79
C GLY A 150 4.12 -12.93 13.65
N ARG A 151 4.12 -14.27 13.72
CA ARG A 151 3.00 -15.06 14.20
C ARG A 151 3.06 -15.07 15.73
N ASP A 152 2.70 -13.97 16.38
CA ASP A 152 2.56 -13.94 17.84
C ASP A 152 1.45 -12.99 18.30
N ALA A 153 0.26 -13.57 18.44
CA ALA A 153 -0.67 -13.28 19.53
C ALA A 153 -1.22 -14.61 20.05
N MET A 154 -0.32 -15.50 20.49
CA MET A 154 -0.68 -16.52 21.48
C MET A 154 0.21 -16.32 22.70
N ALA A 155 0.03 -15.16 23.35
CA ALA A 155 0.39 -15.04 24.75
C ALA A 155 -0.66 -15.83 25.57
N ILE A 156 -0.12 -16.62 26.49
CA ILE A 156 -0.72 -17.65 27.34
C ILE A 156 -1.89 -17.11 28.19
#